data_AF-A0A7S2TLA0-F1
#
_entry.id   AF-A0A7S2TLA0-F1
#
_cell.length_a   1.000
_cell.length_b   1.000
_cell.length_c   1.000
_cell.angle_alpha   90.00
_cell.angle_beta   90.00
_cell.angle_gamma   90.00
#
_symmetry.space_group_name_H-M   'P 1'
#
loop_
_entity.id
_entity.type
_entity.pdbx_description
1 polymer ?
#
loop_
_entity_poly.entity_id
_entity_poly.type
_entity_poly.pdbx_seq_one_letter_code
_entity_poly.pdbx_strand_id
1 'polypeptide(L)'
;TPEQFHKYLNADAASSSETAPPGLGKGSNKAILIDCRNAYEWKVGRFKNAILPPTRQFSDWPKFADNLIEKFKLVPEKDETKTTGAPTAVMMYCTGGIRCERGSAYLKSRGVQHVYQLKGGIHKYLEAYPDGGHYEGKLFVFDKRRVVQTPNCDVVGKCELCGVLHDHYSEETRCRVCRALALICPKCVLKLTPRSENAPRTENEAKSPKKSTGAPTLDYTCNLCSLPAEKTSERGGARERSFEKFLA
;
A
#
# COMPACT_ATOMS: atom_id res chain seq x y z
N THR A 1 -13.90 -13.97 -9.58
CA THR A 1 -14.88 -12.85 -9.60
C THR A 1 -14.88 -12.20 -8.22
N PRO A 2 -15.58 -11.07 -7.99
CA PRO A 2 -15.78 -10.52 -6.63
C PRO A 2 -16.29 -11.57 -5.63
N GLU A 3 -17.20 -12.43 -6.03
CA GLU A 3 -17.83 -13.43 -5.15
C GLU A 3 -16.85 -14.52 -4.72
N GLN A 4 -16.06 -15.04 -5.68
CA GLN A 4 -15.00 -16.01 -5.38
C GLN A 4 -13.93 -15.40 -4.47
N PHE A 5 -13.58 -14.13 -4.70
CA PHE A 5 -12.61 -13.41 -3.88
C PHE A 5 -13.13 -13.23 -2.46
N HIS A 6 -14.37 -12.79 -2.30
CA HIS A 6 -15.02 -12.63 -0.99
C HIS A 6 -15.12 -13.95 -0.23
N LYS A 7 -15.52 -15.04 -0.91
CA LYS A 7 -15.56 -16.38 -0.30
C LYS A 7 -14.19 -16.79 0.26
N TYR A 8 -13.11 -16.45 -0.44
CA TYR A 8 -11.76 -16.71 0.04
C TYR A 8 -11.42 -15.89 1.30
N LEU A 9 -11.78 -14.60 1.33
CA LEU A 9 -11.59 -13.75 2.51
C LEU A 9 -12.38 -14.25 3.73
N ASN A 10 -13.58 -14.77 3.54
CA ASN A 10 -14.35 -15.40 4.62
C ASN A 10 -13.63 -16.63 5.21
N ALA A 11 -13.06 -17.48 4.35
CA ALA A 11 -12.31 -18.65 4.79
C ALA A 11 -11.05 -18.28 5.57
N ASP A 12 -10.37 -17.19 5.17
CA ASP A 12 -9.24 -16.65 5.93
C ASP A 12 -9.64 -16.17 7.32
N ALA A 13 -10.66 -15.29 7.39
CA ALA A 13 -11.10 -14.68 8.64
C ALA A 13 -11.45 -15.72 9.71
N ALA A 14 -12.06 -16.83 9.31
CA ALA A 14 -12.39 -17.96 10.18
C ALA A 14 -11.17 -18.74 10.71
N SER A 15 -9.98 -18.57 10.12
CA SER A 15 -8.77 -19.34 10.43
C SER A 15 -7.68 -18.56 11.18
N SER A 16 -7.88 -17.25 11.37
CA SER A 16 -6.86 -16.34 11.92
C SER A 16 -6.64 -16.50 13.43
N SER A 17 -5.39 -16.77 13.85
CA SER A 17 -4.87 -16.54 15.20
C SER A 17 -3.74 -15.51 15.11
N GLU A 18 -3.56 -14.68 16.14
CA GLU A 18 -2.77 -13.44 16.14
C GLU A 18 -1.24 -13.56 15.84
N THR A 19 -0.71 -14.75 15.59
CA THR A 19 0.74 -15.01 15.51
C THR A 19 1.24 -15.49 14.14
N ALA A 20 0.39 -15.55 13.11
CA ALA A 20 0.80 -15.98 11.77
C ALA A 20 1.35 -14.81 10.93
N PRO A 21 2.38 -15.03 10.09
CA PRO A 21 2.88 -14.00 9.17
C PRO A 21 1.76 -13.50 8.25
N PRO A 22 1.81 -12.24 7.79
CA PRO A 22 0.77 -11.63 6.97
C PRO A 22 0.57 -12.44 5.67
N GLY A 23 -0.56 -13.14 5.65
CA GLY A 23 -0.96 -14.10 4.65
C GLY A 23 -2.32 -14.65 5.06
N LEU A 24 -3.21 -14.78 4.09
CA LEU A 24 -4.54 -15.34 4.27
C LEU A 24 -4.44 -16.88 4.41
N GLY A 25 -4.98 -17.45 5.49
CA GLY A 25 -5.34 -18.87 5.63
C GLY A 25 -4.37 -19.74 6.43
N LYS A 26 -4.92 -20.62 7.30
CA LYS A 26 -4.24 -21.83 7.81
C LYS A 26 -4.71 -23.09 7.07
N GLY A 27 -3.81 -24.06 6.85
CA GLY A 27 -4.14 -25.37 6.28
C GLY A 27 -3.93 -25.47 4.76
N SER A 28 -4.81 -26.18 4.05
CA SER A 28 -4.69 -26.51 2.63
C SER A 28 -4.93 -25.35 1.65
N ASN A 29 -5.29 -24.16 2.15
CA ASN A 29 -5.66 -23.00 1.36
C ASN A 29 -4.88 -21.75 1.81
N LYS A 30 -3.55 -21.80 1.74
CA LYS A 30 -2.67 -20.68 2.08
C LYS A 30 -2.57 -19.71 0.91
N ALA A 31 -2.86 -18.42 1.10
CA ALA A 31 -2.61 -17.38 0.12
C ALA A 31 -1.95 -16.14 0.70
N ILE A 32 -1.32 -15.37 -0.16
CA ILE A 32 -0.76 -14.06 0.16
C ILE A 32 -1.64 -13.03 -0.52
N LEU A 33 -2.28 -12.16 0.26
CA LEU A 33 -3.11 -11.08 -0.27
C LEU A 33 -2.29 -9.81 -0.46
N ILE A 34 -2.18 -9.34 -1.69
CA ILE A 34 -1.30 -8.23 -2.07
C ILE A 34 -2.13 -7.07 -2.59
N ASP A 35 -1.94 -5.90 -1.98
CA ASP A 35 -2.41 -4.64 -2.52
C ASP A 35 -1.40 -4.13 -3.57
N CYS A 36 -1.73 -4.25 -4.86
CA CYS A 36 -0.87 -3.75 -5.93
C CYS A 36 -0.96 -2.23 -6.11
N ARG A 37 -1.58 -1.50 -5.18
CA ARG A 37 -1.69 -0.05 -5.23
C ARG A 37 -0.47 0.67 -4.67
N ASN A 38 -0.43 1.99 -4.82
CA ASN A 38 0.61 2.80 -4.19
C ASN A 38 0.35 2.93 -2.69
N ALA A 39 1.40 3.23 -1.92
CA ALA A 39 1.30 3.35 -0.46
C ALA A 39 0.27 4.37 0.03
N TYR A 40 0.07 5.48 -0.69
CA TYR A 40 -0.96 6.47 -0.33
C TYR A 40 -2.38 5.97 -0.53
N GLU A 41 -2.61 5.02 -1.45
CA GLU A 41 -3.93 4.44 -1.68
C GLU A 41 -4.28 3.44 -0.57
N TRP A 42 -3.29 2.66 -0.12
CA TRP A 42 -3.43 1.66 0.96
C TRP A 42 -3.60 2.29 2.35
N LYS A 43 -2.99 3.46 2.59
CA LYS A 43 -3.07 4.15 3.88
C LYS A 43 -4.51 4.53 4.27
N VAL A 44 -5.37 4.85 3.30
CA VAL A 44 -6.73 5.36 3.58
C VAL A 44 -7.81 4.30 3.52
N GLY A 45 -7.55 3.16 2.88
CA GLY A 45 -8.45 2.02 2.85
C GLY A 45 -7.81 0.82 2.17
N ARG A 46 -8.17 -0.39 2.58
CA ARG A 46 -7.53 -1.65 2.16
C ARG A 46 -8.39 -2.85 2.57
N PHE A 47 -8.14 -4.01 1.96
CA PHE A 47 -8.63 -5.26 2.53
C PHE A 47 -7.84 -5.63 3.78
N LYS A 48 -8.53 -6.18 4.78
CA LYS A 48 -7.90 -6.72 5.98
C LYS A 48 -6.84 -7.76 5.61
N ASN A 49 -5.75 -7.82 6.38
CA ASN A 49 -4.61 -8.72 6.19
C ASN A 49 -3.83 -8.57 4.86
N ALA A 50 -4.14 -7.55 4.04
CA ALA A 50 -3.42 -7.31 2.78
C ALA A 50 -2.02 -6.72 3.02
N ILE A 51 -1.00 -7.33 2.40
CA ILE A 51 0.35 -6.78 2.36
C ILE A 51 0.44 -5.66 1.32
N LEU A 52 1.12 -4.58 1.69
CA LEU A 52 1.51 -3.52 0.77
C LEU A 52 2.97 -3.76 0.35
N PRO A 53 3.26 -3.99 -0.94
CA PRO A 53 4.63 -4.04 -1.44
C PRO A 53 5.39 -2.74 -1.09
N PRO A 54 6.66 -2.81 -0.68
CA PRO A 54 7.49 -1.63 -0.44
C PRO A 54 7.98 -1.02 -1.77
N THR A 55 7.06 -0.77 -2.70
CA THR A 55 7.31 -0.18 -4.01
C THR A 55 6.92 1.29 -4.02
N ARG A 56 7.68 2.13 -4.74
CA ARG A 56 7.35 3.55 -4.92
C ARG A 56 6.42 3.74 -6.10
N GLN A 57 6.66 2.95 -7.13
CA GLN A 57 5.91 2.92 -8.37
C GLN A 57 5.82 1.49 -8.87
N PHE A 58 4.85 1.23 -9.75
CA PHE A 58 4.60 -0.13 -10.23
C PHE A 58 5.79 -0.73 -11.01
N SER A 59 6.70 0.07 -11.57
CA SER A 59 7.91 -0.45 -12.20
C SER A 59 8.86 -1.15 -11.23
N ASP A 60 8.72 -0.93 -9.92
CA ASP A 60 9.49 -1.62 -8.88
C ASP A 60 8.91 -3.01 -8.57
N TRP A 61 7.73 -3.34 -9.12
CA TRP A 61 7.05 -4.61 -8.91
C TRP A 61 7.92 -5.85 -9.18
N PRO A 62 8.70 -5.94 -10.29
CA PRO A 62 9.54 -7.11 -10.57
C PRO A 62 10.45 -7.48 -9.41
N LYS A 63 11.12 -6.47 -8.81
CA LYS A 63 12.02 -6.68 -7.66
C LYS A 63 11.28 -7.24 -6.45
N PHE A 64 10.09 -6.70 -6.14
CA PHE A 64 9.27 -7.21 -5.07
C PHE A 64 8.78 -8.64 -5.35
N ALA A 65 8.32 -8.91 -6.57
CA ALA A 65 7.79 -10.19 -6.98
C ALA A 65 8.86 -11.31 -6.94
N ASP A 66 10.09 -11.03 -7.39
CA ASP A 66 11.19 -11.98 -7.28
C ASP A 66 11.50 -12.34 -5.80
N ASN A 67 11.58 -11.34 -4.92
CA ASN A 67 11.78 -11.57 -3.48
C ASN A 67 10.61 -12.34 -2.84
N LEU A 68 9.38 -12.06 -3.26
CA LEU A 68 8.18 -12.77 -2.81
C LEU A 68 8.24 -14.26 -3.21
N ILE A 69 8.63 -14.54 -4.45
CA ILE A 69 8.77 -15.90 -4.97
C ILE A 69 9.78 -16.69 -4.16
N GLU A 70 10.96 -16.10 -3.90
CA GLU A 70 12.03 -16.72 -3.12
C GLU A 70 11.58 -16.97 -1.67
N LYS A 71 11.04 -15.95 -1.00
CA LYS A 71 10.64 -16.03 0.41
C LYS A 71 9.56 -17.07 0.67
N PHE A 72 8.58 -17.19 -0.22
CA PHE A 72 7.44 -18.08 -0.05
C PHE A 72 7.51 -19.37 -0.88
N LYS A 73 8.64 -19.62 -1.56
CA LYS A 73 8.86 -20.79 -2.42
C LYS A 73 7.69 -21.03 -3.38
N LEU A 74 7.30 -19.98 -4.12
CA LEU A 74 6.08 -19.96 -4.93
C LEU A 74 6.20 -20.73 -6.27
N VAL A 75 7.40 -21.18 -6.62
CA VAL A 75 7.67 -21.99 -7.81
C VAL A 75 7.96 -23.41 -7.35
N PRO A 76 7.27 -24.44 -7.87
CA PRO A 76 7.54 -25.83 -7.52
C PRO A 76 8.99 -26.20 -7.87
N GLU A 77 9.65 -26.94 -6.98
CA GLU A 77 10.91 -27.59 -7.33
C GLU A 77 10.64 -28.69 -8.36
N LYS A 78 11.61 -28.97 -9.25
CA LYS A 78 11.49 -30.01 -10.28
C LYS A 78 11.28 -31.43 -9.71
N ASP A 79 11.53 -31.60 -8.42
CA ASP A 79 11.45 -32.87 -7.71
C ASP A 79 10.16 -32.89 -6.87
N GLU A 80 9.04 -33.25 -7.51
CA GLU A 80 7.68 -33.24 -6.93
C GLU A 80 7.58 -34.06 -5.64
N THR A 81 8.49 -35.00 -5.43
CA THR A 81 8.58 -35.87 -4.25
C THR A 81 8.97 -35.16 -2.94
N LYS A 82 9.49 -33.92 -3.02
CA LYS A 82 9.96 -33.14 -1.86
C LYS A 82 9.00 -32.04 -1.40
N THR A 83 7.91 -31.80 -2.13
CA THR A 83 6.97 -30.72 -1.78
C THR A 83 5.94 -31.23 -0.78
N THR A 84 6.32 -31.34 0.48
CA THR A 84 5.40 -31.71 1.57
C THR A 84 4.63 -30.47 2.04
N GLY A 85 3.58 -30.08 1.33
CA GLY A 85 2.69 -28.97 1.74
C GLY A 85 1.72 -28.52 0.65
N ALA A 86 0.61 -27.90 1.04
CA ALA A 86 -0.31 -27.28 0.09
C ALA A 86 0.34 -26.06 -0.58
N PRO A 87 0.12 -25.85 -1.89
CA PRO A 87 0.72 -24.74 -2.61
C PRO A 87 0.23 -23.39 -2.07
N THR A 88 1.15 -22.42 -1.98
CA THR A 88 0.81 -21.05 -1.57
C THR A 88 0.31 -20.26 -2.78
N ALA A 89 -0.92 -19.76 -2.71
CA ALA A 89 -1.49 -18.89 -3.73
C ALA A 89 -1.07 -17.43 -3.54
N VAL A 90 -1.04 -16.66 -4.62
CA VAL A 90 -0.90 -15.20 -4.60
C VAL A 90 -2.19 -14.59 -5.09
N MET A 91 -2.85 -13.81 -4.23
CA MET A 91 -4.07 -13.09 -4.54
C MET A 91 -3.78 -11.60 -4.58
N MET A 92 -4.15 -10.95 -5.68
CA MET A 92 -3.85 -9.53 -5.88
C MET A 92 -5.12 -8.71 -6.08
N TYR A 93 -5.08 -7.45 -5.65
CA TYR A 93 -6.09 -6.47 -5.99
C TYR A 93 -5.48 -5.10 -6.24
N CYS A 94 -6.21 -4.27 -6.98
CA CYS A 94 -6.00 -2.85 -7.06
C CYS A 94 -7.34 -2.17 -7.34
N THR A 95 -7.34 -0.85 -7.56
CA THR A 95 -8.58 -0.07 -7.72
C THR A 95 -9.49 -0.60 -8.83
N GLY A 96 -8.94 -0.84 -10.04
CA GLY A 96 -9.71 -1.28 -11.23
C GLY A 96 -9.17 -2.51 -11.95
N GLY A 97 -8.19 -3.21 -11.39
CA GLY A 97 -7.63 -4.47 -11.95
C GLY A 97 -6.38 -4.33 -12.83
N ILE A 98 -6.15 -3.19 -13.49
CA ILE A 98 -5.07 -3.05 -14.50
C ILE A 98 -3.65 -3.37 -13.99
N ARG A 99 -3.31 -2.96 -12.75
CA ARG A 99 -2.00 -3.29 -12.14
C ARG A 99 -1.89 -4.78 -11.83
N CYS A 100 -3.00 -5.43 -11.48
CA CYS A 100 -3.04 -6.86 -11.22
C CYS A 100 -2.86 -7.68 -12.50
N GLU A 101 -3.40 -7.24 -13.64
CA GLU A 101 -3.16 -7.92 -14.94
C GLU A 101 -1.66 -7.98 -15.26
N ARG A 102 -0.96 -6.86 -15.09
CA ARG A 102 0.50 -6.80 -15.31
C ARG A 102 1.27 -7.60 -14.25
N GLY A 103 0.87 -7.47 -12.99
CA GLY A 103 1.54 -8.15 -11.88
C GLY A 103 1.39 -9.67 -11.96
N SER A 104 0.21 -10.15 -12.34
CA SER A 104 -0.08 -11.57 -12.52
C SER A 104 0.64 -12.16 -13.73
N ALA A 105 0.70 -11.43 -14.85
CA ALA A 105 1.49 -11.83 -16.02
C ALA A 105 2.97 -12.00 -15.66
N TYR A 106 3.53 -11.09 -14.85
CA TYR A 106 4.91 -11.20 -14.38
C TYR A 106 5.11 -12.44 -13.50
N LEU A 107 4.28 -12.66 -12.47
CA LEU A 107 4.42 -13.84 -11.61
C LEU A 107 4.31 -15.15 -12.40
N LYS A 108 3.38 -15.22 -13.36
CA LYS A 108 3.22 -16.40 -14.23
C LYS A 108 4.45 -16.62 -15.12
N SER A 109 5.06 -15.57 -15.66
CA SER A 109 6.28 -15.71 -16.47
C SER A 109 7.49 -16.18 -15.66
N ARG A 110 7.47 -16.00 -14.32
CA ARG A 110 8.45 -16.54 -13.38
C ARG A 110 8.14 -17.97 -12.91
N GLY A 111 7.07 -18.59 -13.42
CA GLY A 111 6.69 -19.98 -13.11
C GLY A 111 5.77 -20.15 -11.90
N VAL A 112 5.22 -19.07 -11.34
CA VAL A 112 4.25 -19.17 -10.24
C VAL A 112 2.92 -19.68 -10.79
N GLN A 113 2.44 -20.81 -10.28
CA GLN A 113 1.24 -21.47 -10.80
C GLN A 113 -0.07 -20.87 -10.23
N HIS A 114 -0.10 -20.60 -8.93
CA HIS A 114 -1.31 -20.19 -8.21
C HIS A 114 -1.41 -18.66 -8.09
N VAL A 115 -1.70 -17.99 -9.19
CA VAL A 115 -1.83 -16.53 -9.25
C VAL A 115 -3.27 -16.13 -9.56
N TYR A 116 -3.90 -15.43 -8.62
CA TYR A 116 -5.28 -14.95 -8.71
C TYR A 116 -5.35 -13.44 -8.53
N GLN A 117 -6.40 -12.85 -9.07
CA GLN A 117 -6.64 -11.40 -8.95
C GLN A 117 -8.13 -11.10 -8.82
N LEU A 118 -8.44 -10.00 -8.12
CA LEU A 118 -9.79 -9.46 -8.05
C LEU A 118 -10.19 -8.86 -9.40
N LYS A 119 -11.01 -9.60 -10.15
CA LYS A 119 -11.54 -9.17 -11.45
C LYS A 119 -12.33 -7.87 -11.29
N GLY A 120 -11.90 -6.82 -12.00
CA GLY A 120 -12.49 -5.48 -11.93
C GLY A 120 -12.08 -4.64 -10.71
N GLY A 121 -11.20 -5.17 -9.86
CA GLY A 121 -10.65 -4.45 -8.71
C GLY A 121 -11.66 -4.12 -7.61
N ILE A 122 -11.24 -3.21 -6.72
CA ILE A 122 -12.03 -2.78 -5.56
C ILE A 122 -13.38 -2.19 -5.99
N HIS A 123 -13.45 -1.49 -7.13
CA HIS A 123 -14.71 -0.96 -7.66
C HIS A 123 -15.77 -2.05 -7.84
N LYS A 124 -15.44 -3.14 -8.55
CA LYS A 124 -16.37 -4.26 -8.75
C LYS A 124 -16.67 -5.03 -7.47
N TYR A 125 -15.76 -5.03 -6.51
CA TYR A 125 -16.02 -5.63 -5.21
C TYR A 125 -17.05 -4.82 -4.42
N LEU A 126 -16.90 -3.51 -4.32
CA LEU A 126 -17.85 -2.64 -3.60
C LEU A 126 -19.22 -2.55 -4.31
N GLU A 127 -19.28 -2.75 -5.63
CA GLU A 127 -20.55 -2.92 -6.34
C GLU A 127 -21.26 -4.23 -5.96
N ALA A 128 -20.51 -5.33 -5.82
CA ALA A 128 -21.06 -6.63 -5.47
C ALA A 128 -21.41 -6.76 -3.96
N TYR A 129 -20.69 -6.01 -3.12
CA TYR A 129 -20.83 -6.00 -1.66
C TYR A 129 -21.09 -4.57 -1.17
N PRO A 130 -22.35 -4.09 -1.26
CA PRO A 130 -22.73 -2.73 -0.89
C PRO A 130 -22.70 -2.46 0.62
N ASP A 131 -22.50 -3.50 1.43
CA ASP A 131 -22.18 -3.43 2.86
C ASP A 131 -20.68 -3.21 3.13
N GLY A 132 -19.85 -3.16 2.08
CA GLY A 132 -18.41 -2.96 2.15
C GLY A 132 -17.60 -4.26 2.29
N GLY A 133 -18.24 -5.38 2.64
CA GLY A 133 -17.59 -6.67 2.84
C GLY A 133 -16.33 -6.58 3.72
N HIS A 134 -15.20 -7.06 3.19
CA HIS A 134 -13.89 -7.07 3.86
C HIS A 134 -13.03 -5.85 3.57
N TYR A 135 -13.54 -4.88 2.81
CA TYR A 135 -12.80 -3.65 2.54
C TYR A 135 -13.01 -2.66 3.68
N GLU A 136 -11.92 -2.16 4.27
CA GLU A 136 -11.94 -1.22 5.39
C GLU A 136 -11.44 0.15 4.93
N GLY A 137 -12.03 1.22 5.47
CA GLY A 137 -11.65 2.59 5.19
C GLY A 137 -12.12 3.10 3.82
N LYS A 138 -11.54 4.21 3.38
CA LYS A 138 -11.97 4.96 2.20
C LYS A 138 -11.25 4.49 0.94
N LEU A 139 -11.94 4.53 -0.20
CA LEU A 139 -11.34 4.19 -1.48
C LEU A 139 -10.64 5.42 -2.07
N PHE A 140 -9.34 5.30 -2.33
CA PHE A 140 -8.59 6.34 -3.03
C PHE A 140 -9.00 6.43 -4.52
N VAL A 141 -9.24 7.64 -5.01
CA VAL A 141 -9.56 7.94 -6.42
C VAL A 141 -8.63 9.01 -6.98
N PHE A 142 -8.32 8.93 -8.26
CA PHE A 142 -7.32 9.80 -8.94
C PHE A 142 -7.91 11.12 -9.45
N ASP A 143 -8.87 11.68 -8.73
CA ASP A 143 -9.47 12.99 -9.02
C ASP A 143 -9.42 13.91 -7.79
N LYS A 144 -10.03 15.10 -7.90
CA LYS A 144 -10.03 16.11 -6.84
C LYS A 144 -10.57 15.61 -5.50
N ARG A 145 -11.46 14.60 -5.50
CA ARG A 145 -12.04 14.02 -4.28
C ARG A 145 -10.98 13.31 -3.45
N ARG A 146 -9.98 12.69 -4.11
CA ARG A 146 -8.89 11.87 -3.55
C ARG A 146 -9.33 10.61 -2.80
N VAL A 147 -10.38 10.70 -2.01
CA VAL A 147 -10.99 9.61 -1.27
C VAL A 147 -12.51 9.66 -1.47
N VAL A 148 -13.12 8.50 -1.66
CA VAL A 148 -14.57 8.33 -1.62
C VAL A 148 -14.93 7.47 -0.42
N GLN A 149 -16.04 7.80 0.22
CA GLN A 149 -16.56 6.99 1.32
C GLN A 149 -16.94 5.61 0.81
N THR A 150 -16.68 4.62 1.64
CA THR A 150 -17.19 3.25 1.48
C THR A 150 -18.17 2.99 2.62
N PRO A 151 -18.96 1.90 2.57
CA PRO A 151 -19.85 1.53 3.67
C PRO A 151 -19.09 1.35 5.01
N ASN A 152 -17.91 0.73 4.96
CA ASN A 152 -17.01 0.56 6.11
C ASN A 152 -16.01 1.72 6.19
N CYS A 153 -16.49 2.90 6.56
CA CYS A 153 -15.70 4.14 6.56
C CYS A 153 -14.80 4.35 7.78
N ASP A 154 -14.50 3.31 8.55
CA ASP A 154 -13.59 3.38 9.70
C ASP A 154 -12.22 3.96 9.29
N VAL A 155 -11.69 4.84 10.14
CA VAL A 155 -10.41 5.49 9.88
C VAL A 155 -9.28 4.48 10.10
N VAL A 156 -8.86 3.80 9.04
CA VAL A 156 -7.71 2.87 9.07
C VAL A 156 -6.36 3.57 8.89
N GLY A 157 -6.40 4.81 8.43
CA GLY A 157 -5.20 5.61 8.18
C GLY A 157 -4.62 6.18 9.46
N LYS A 158 -3.31 6.42 9.44
CA LYS A 158 -2.57 7.03 10.53
C LYS A 158 -1.71 8.15 9.99
N CYS A 159 -1.60 9.22 10.77
CA CYS A 159 -0.66 10.29 10.49
C CYS A 159 0.76 9.73 10.45
N GLU A 160 1.50 10.00 9.38
CA GLU A 160 2.85 9.47 9.19
C GLU A 160 3.88 10.03 10.20
N LEU A 161 3.55 11.11 10.91
CA LEU A 161 4.43 11.72 11.91
C LEU A 161 4.10 11.36 13.35
N CYS A 162 2.82 11.34 13.73
CA CYS A 162 2.41 11.12 15.12
C CYS A 162 1.58 9.86 15.34
N GLY A 163 1.22 9.12 14.28
CA GLY A 163 0.46 7.87 14.39
C GLY A 163 -1.02 8.00 14.72
N VAL A 164 -1.54 9.22 15.00
CA VAL A 164 -2.97 9.43 15.26
C VAL A 164 -3.81 9.03 14.05
N LEU A 165 -5.02 8.50 14.28
CA LEU A 165 -5.95 8.16 13.22
C LEU A 165 -6.22 9.38 12.33
N HIS A 166 -6.02 9.20 11.03
CA HIS A 166 -6.16 10.24 10.03
C HIS A 166 -6.24 9.64 8.63
N ASP A 167 -7.18 10.07 7.80
CA ASP A 167 -7.43 9.51 6.47
C ASP A 167 -7.72 10.58 5.39
N HIS A 168 -7.42 11.85 5.69
CA HIS A 168 -7.65 12.97 4.78
C HIS A 168 -6.35 13.44 4.11
N TYR A 169 -6.33 13.52 2.79
CA TYR A 169 -5.20 14.07 2.04
C TYR A 169 -5.40 15.56 1.73
N SER A 170 -4.48 16.41 2.18
CA SER A 170 -4.37 17.80 1.70
C SER A 170 -3.62 17.88 0.36
N GLU A 171 -3.77 18.98 -0.38
CA GLU A 171 -3.08 19.15 -1.66
C GLU A 171 -1.59 19.46 -1.52
N GLU A 172 -1.28 20.15 -0.43
CA GLU A 172 0.01 20.70 -0.04
C GLU A 172 0.92 19.63 0.59
N THR A 173 0.31 18.58 1.16
CA THR A 173 1.02 17.58 1.96
C THR A 173 1.62 16.48 1.10
N ARG A 174 2.91 16.66 0.74
CA ARG A 174 3.66 15.75 -0.12
C ARG A 174 5.07 15.51 0.39
N CYS A 175 5.62 14.36 0.07
CA CYS A 175 7.05 14.10 0.25
C CYS A 175 7.88 15.07 -0.60
N ARG A 176 8.88 15.72 0.00
CA ARG A 176 9.79 16.65 -0.70
C ARG A 176 10.63 15.97 -1.77
N VAL A 177 10.94 14.68 -1.59
CA VAL A 177 11.79 13.90 -2.49
C VAL A 177 11.00 13.26 -3.64
N CYS A 178 9.99 12.45 -3.35
CA CYS A 178 9.25 11.71 -4.38
C CYS A 178 7.89 12.32 -4.76
N ARG A 179 7.49 13.43 -4.13
CA ARG A 179 6.21 14.13 -4.37
C ARG A 179 4.94 13.30 -4.14
N ALA A 180 5.09 12.08 -3.63
CA ALA A 180 3.98 11.22 -3.22
C ALA A 180 3.14 11.90 -2.13
N LEU A 181 1.83 11.64 -2.16
CA LEU A 181 0.90 12.14 -1.15
C LEU A 181 1.29 11.62 0.24
N ALA A 182 1.27 12.53 1.21
CA ALA A 182 1.60 12.23 2.59
C ALA A 182 0.35 12.43 3.46
N LEU A 183 0.09 11.47 4.34
CA LEU A 183 -1.05 11.47 5.23
C LEU A 183 -0.61 12.09 6.57
N ILE A 184 -0.76 13.41 6.69
CA ILE A 184 -0.28 14.17 7.86
C ILE A 184 -1.45 14.94 8.46
N CYS A 185 -1.70 14.72 9.75
CA CYS A 185 -2.80 15.39 10.43
C CYS A 185 -2.55 16.91 10.54
N PRO A 186 -3.62 17.72 10.67
CA PRO A 186 -3.49 19.19 10.73
C PRO A 186 -2.51 19.67 11.82
N LYS A 187 -2.49 19.01 12.99
CA LYS A 187 -1.56 19.33 14.08
C LYS A 187 -0.09 19.17 13.68
N CYS A 188 0.23 18.16 12.88
CA CYS A 188 1.59 17.91 12.41
C CYS A 188 1.96 18.81 11.24
N VAL A 189 1.01 19.16 10.37
CA VAL A 189 1.22 20.16 9.30
C VAL A 189 1.71 21.49 9.88
N LEU A 190 1.09 21.97 10.97
CA LEU A 190 1.50 23.20 11.66
C LEU A 190 2.94 23.17 12.21
N LYS A 191 3.48 21.98 12.50
CA LYS A 191 4.88 21.82 12.95
C LYS A 191 5.88 21.82 11.80
N LEU A 192 5.43 21.46 10.61
CA LEU A 192 6.25 21.36 9.40
C LEU A 192 6.27 22.67 8.60
N THR A 193 5.27 23.53 8.78
CA THR A 193 5.29 24.89 8.26
C THR A 193 6.27 25.71 9.08
N PRO A 194 7.27 26.36 8.48
CA PRO A 194 8.11 27.30 9.20
C PRO A 194 7.21 28.33 9.88
N ARG A 195 7.27 28.41 11.21
CA ARG A 195 6.63 29.48 11.95
C ARG A 195 7.39 30.74 11.54
N SER A 196 6.75 31.68 10.85
CA SER A 196 7.33 33.00 10.61
C SER A 196 7.35 33.77 11.94
N GLU A 197 8.17 33.32 12.89
CA GLU A 197 8.56 34.15 14.02
C GLU A 197 9.61 35.12 13.46
N ASN A 198 9.19 36.38 13.25
CA ASN A 198 9.94 37.52 12.66
C ASN A 198 9.69 37.86 11.19
N ALA A 199 8.44 37.93 10.72
CA ALA A 199 8.13 38.90 9.67
C ALA A 199 7.93 40.27 10.33
N PRO A 200 8.79 41.29 10.10
CA PRO A 200 8.56 42.62 10.65
C PRO A 200 7.22 43.14 10.13
N ARG A 201 6.39 43.67 11.03
CA ARG A 201 5.25 44.51 10.66
C ARG A 201 5.80 45.81 10.09
N THR A 202 6.07 45.85 8.80
CA THR A 202 6.20 47.12 8.09
C THR A 202 4.83 47.47 7.55
N GLU A 203 4.18 48.41 8.24
CA GLU A 203 3.11 49.22 7.67
C GLU A 203 3.70 49.90 6.43
N ASN A 204 3.35 49.39 5.24
CA ASN A 204 3.40 50.03 3.92
C ASN A 204 3.81 49.04 2.83
N GLU A 205 2.88 48.19 2.38
CA GLU A 205 2.83 47.79 0.96
C GLU A 205 1.36 47.54 0.56
N ALA A 206 0.62 48.64 0.42
CA ALA A 206 -0.53 48.66 -0.47
C ALA A 206 -0.03 48.55 -1.91
N LYS A 207 0.17 47.33 -2.45
CA LYS A 207 0.18 47.06 -3.90
C LYS A 207 0.14 45.56 -4.22
N SER A 208 -1.03 45.17 -4.74
CA SER A 208 -1.33 44.02 -5.61
C SER A 208 -1.25 42.59 -5.04
N PRO A 209 -2.27 41.75 -5.26
CA PRO A 209 -2.28 40.36 -4.83
C PRO A 209 -1.36 39.53 -5.74
N LYS A 210 -0.13 39.26 -5.29
CA LYS A 210 0.68 38.20 -5.90
C LYS A 210 0.07 36.86 -5.51
N LYS A 211 -0.72 36.26 -6.41
CA LYS A 211 -1.07 34.83 -6.37
C LYS A 211 0.22 34.02 -6.42
N SER A 212 0.77 33.64 -5.27
CA SER A 212 1.75 32.57 -5.19
C SER A 212 1.01 31.24 -5.44
N THR A 213 1.12 30.72 -6.66
CA THR A 213 0.49 29.47 -7.11
C THR A 213 1.21 28.20 -6.61
N GLY A 214 2.01 28.31 -5.55
CA GLY A 214 2.75 27.19 -4.98
C GLY A 214 2.37 27.00 -3.52
N ALA A 215 1.68 25.89 -3.22
CA ALA A 215 1.54 25.38 -1.87
C ALA A 215 2.93 25.35 -1.18
N PRO A 216 3.07 25.82 0.07
CA PRO A 216 4.33 25.72 0.79
C PRO A 216 4.75 24.25 0.83
N THR A 217 5.96 23.96 0.34
CA THR A 217 6.51 22.61 0.39
C THR A 217 6.83 22.27 1.84
N LEU A 218 5.95 21.50 2.47
CA LEU A 218 6.17 20.96 3.81
C LEU A 218 7.50 20.21 3.85
N ASP A 219 8.31 20.45 4.88
CA ASP A 219 9.59 19.76 5.07
C ASP A 219 9.37 18.32 5.57
N TYR A 220 8.84 17.49 4.68
CA TYR A 220 8.49 16.11 4.96
C TYR A 220 9.17 15.16 3.99
N THR A 221 9.82 14.12 4.52
CA THR A 221 10.36 13.01 3.74
C THR A 221 9.64 11.73 4.17
N CYS A 222 8.98 11.04 3.22
CA CYS A 222 8.25 9.83 3.55
C CYS A 222 9.18 8.68 3.94
N ASN A 223 8.67 7.70 4.69
CA ASN A 223 9.45 6.57 5.18
C ASN A 223 10.26 5.87 4.08
N LEU A 224 9.68 5.67 2.89
CA LEU A 224 10.39 5.06 1.74
C LEU A 224 11.59 5.90 1.26
N CYS A 225 11.54 7.23 1.39
CA CYS A 225 12.63 8.17 1.08
C CYS A 225 13.62 8.36 2.23
N SER A 226 13.20 8.10 3.46
CA SER A 226 14.08 8.15 4.63
C SER A 226 14.94 6.89 4.79
N LEU A 227 14.59 5.80 4.09
CA LEU A 227 15.44 4.61 4.06
C LEU A 227 16.76 4.95 3.35
N PRO A 228 17.93 4.59 3.93
CA PRO A 228 19.20 4.78 3.25
C PRO A 228 19.16 4.05 1.91
N ALA A 229 19.65 4.71 0.86
CA ALA A 229 19.95 4.02 -0.40
C ALA A 229 20.99 2.95 -0.07
N GLU A 230 20.57 1.69 0.04
CA GLU A 230 21.51 0.58 0.19
C GLU A 230 22.56 0.72 -0.91
N LYS A 231 23.82 0.83 -0.49
CA LYS A 231 24.99 0.91 -1.35
C LYS A 231 24.83 -0.10 -2.46
N THR A 232 24.71 0.40 -3.68
CA THR A 232 24.77 -0.37 -4.92
C THR A 232 26.21 -0.83 -5.15
N SER A 233 26.72 -1.72 -4.29
CA SER A 233 27.87 -2.58 -4.54
C SER A 233 28.14 -3.45 -3.31
N GLU A 234 28.33 -4.75 -3.57
CA GLU A 234 28.98 -5.75 -2.71
C GLU A 234 28.08 -6.65 -1.84
N ARG A 235 27.90 -7.88 -2.39
CA ARG A 235 27.89 -9.20 -1.74
C ARG A 235 27.04 -9.38 -0.46
N GLY A 236 25.86 -9.95 -0.66
CA GLY A 236 25.47 -11.22 -0.03
C GLY A 236 24.92 -11.25 1.40
N GLY A 237 25.09 -10.23 2.24
CA GLY A 237 24.74 -10.35 3.68
C GLY A 237 23.64 -9.44 4.24
N ALA A 238 23.25 -8.37 3.53
CA ALA A 238 22.37 -7.34 4.09
C ALA A 238 20.89 -7.42 3.63
N ARG A 239 20.56 -8.31 2.68
CA ARG A 239 19.24 -8.38 2.02
C ARG A 239 18.08 -8.75 2.95
N GLU A 240 18.35 -9.37 4.08
CA GLU A 240 17.33 -10.03 4.92
C GLU A 240 16.63 -9.05 5.88
N ARG A 241 17.37 -8.10 6.45
CA ARG A 241 16.89 -7.28 7.58
C ARG A 241 15.88 -6.17 7.23
N SER A 242 15.84 -5.70 5.98
CA SER A 242 14.91 -4.64 5.56
C SER A 242 13.56 -5.19 5.07
N PHE A 243 13.55 -6.42 4.54
CA PHE A 243 12.35 -7.08 4.01
C PHE A 243 11.54 -7.79 5.11
N GLU A 244 12.20 -8.32 6.14
CA GLU A 244 11.52 -8.98 7.28
C GLU A 244 10.67 -8.00 8.10
N LYS A 245 11.13 -6.76 8.31
CA LYS A 245 10.37 -5.74 9.06
C LYS A 245 9.08 -5.26 8.37
N PHE A 246 8.93 -5.49 7.07
CA PHE A 246 7.75 -5.09 6.29
C PHE A 246 6.71 -6.20 6.13
N LEU A 247 7.10 -7.43 6.45
CA LEU A 247 6.28 -8.64 6.32
C LEU A 247 6.09 -9.35 7.68
N ALA A 248 6.39 -8.67 8.78
CA ALA A 248 6.05 -9.06 10.15
C ALA A 248 5.06 -8.03 10.69
#